data_AF-A0A918CNL7-F1
#
_entry.id   AF-A0A918CNL7-F1
#
_cell.length_a   1.000
_cell.length_b   1.000
_cell.length_c   1.000
_cell.angle_alpha   90.00
_cell.angle_beta   90.00
_cell.angle_gamma   90.00
#
_symmetry.space_group_name_H-M   'P 1'
#
loop_
_entity.id
_entity.type
_entity.pdbx_description
1 polymer ?
#
loop_
_entity_poly.entity_id
_entity_poly.type
_entity_poly.pdbx_seq_one_letter_code
_entity_poly.pdbx_strand_id
1 'polypeptide(L)'
;MTVTRRSVLLASAAAPATGALLGTPAAAAAEIGASGSGRRTVALRDGWCFALVDPGGITDPTGQYADAAAPGHDDSAWREVAVPHYWSIEQTPTAARASCT
;
A
#
# COMPACT_ATOMS: atom_id res chain seq x y z
N MET A 1 11.20 -14.21 15.15
CA MET A 1 10.11 -13.35 14.63
C MET A 1 8.93 -13.45 15.57
N THR A 2 8.57 -12.37 16.26
CA THR A 2 7.34 -12.30 17.05
C THR A 2 6.76 -10.91 16.89
N VAL A 3 5.66 -10.80 16.16
CA VAL A 3 4.80 -9.63 16.21
C VAL A 3 3.53 -10.06 16.93
N THR A 4 3.28 -9.47 18.09
CA THR A 4 1.96 -9.52 18.69
C THR A 4 1.73 -8.24 19.45
N ARG A 5 0.81 -7.40 18.97
CA ARG A 5 0.04 -6.52 19.85
C ARG A 5 -1.40 -6.50 19.37
N ARG A 6 -2.22 -7.28 20.06
CA ARG A 6 -3.67 -7.11 20.10
C ARG A 6 -3.95 -5.83 20.89
N SER A 7 -4.68 -4.90 20.28
CA SER A 7 -5.20 -3.73 20.97
C SER A 7 -6.72 -3.71 20.76
N VAL A 8 -7.47 -3.92 21.84
CA VAL A 8 -8.93 -3.79 21.88
C VAL A 8 -9.23 -2.45 22.55
N LEU A 9 -10.06 -1.63 21.90
CA LEU A 9 -10.51 -0.36 22.45
C LEU A 9 -12.03 -0.47 22.70
N LEU A 10 -12.38 -0.65 23.98
CA LEU A 10 -13.75 -0.56 24.47
C LEU A 10 -13.98 0.90 24.90
N ALA A 11 -14.77 1.64 24.13
CA ALA A 11 -15.26 2.96 24.53
C ALA A 11 -16.77 2.86 24.75
N SER A 12 -17.15 2.68 26.01
CA SER A 12 -18.52 2.84 26.47
C SER A 12 -18.63 4.18 27.19
N ALA A 13 -19.39 5.13 26.64
CA ALA A 13 -19.94 6.23 27.42
C ALA A 13 -21.23 6.75 26.75
N ALA A 14 -22.30 6.79 27.55
CA ALA A 14 -23.65 7.16 27.19
C ALA A 14 -23.81 8.68 26.92
N ALA A 15 -24.79 9.04 26.09
CA ALA A 15 -25.28 10.40 25.83
C ALA A 15 -26.42 10.78 26.82
N PRO A 16 -27.02 12.00 26.78
CA PRO A 16 -26.52 13.39 26.63
C PRO A 16 -27.11 14.35 27.71
N ALA A 17 -26.67 15.62 27.82
CA ALA A 17 -27.49 16.73 28.35
C ALA A 17 -26.94 18.14 28.01
N THR A 18 -27.68 18.82 27.14
CA THR A 18 -27.97 20.28 26.99
C THR A 18 -27.24 21.30 27.88
N GLY A 19 -26.61 22.32 27.28
CA GLY A 19 -26.23 23.55 27.99
C GLY A 19 -25.39 24.57 27.20
N ALA A 20 -26.01 25.71 26.87
CA ALA A 20 -25.45 27.03 26.55
C ALA A 20 -24.56 27.23 25.29
N LEU A 21 -25.17 27.88 24.28
CA LEU A 21 -24.51 28.69 23.27
C LEU A 21 -23.77 29.87 23.92
N LEU A 22 -22.44 29.79 24.05
CA LEU A 22 -21.54 30.96 24.04
C LEU A 22 -20.19 30.53 23.43
N GLY A 23 -19.98 30.92 22.17
CA GLY A 23 -18.68 31.01 21.51
C GLY A 23 -17.70 29.85 21.69
N THR A 24 -17.84 28.79 20.91
CA THR A 24 -16.67 27.96 20.60
C THR A 24 -15.75 28.78 19.70
N PRO A 25 -14.48 29.05 20.05
CA PRO A 25 -13.51 29.28 18.99
C PRO A 25 -13.58 28.02 18.14
N ALA A 26 -13.84 28.16 16.84
CA ALA A 26 -13.52 27.08 15.93
C ALA A 26 -12.06 26.77 16.20
N ALA A 27 -11.80 25.62 16.82
CA ALA A 27 -10.45 25.10 16.93
C ALA A 27 -10.04 24.87 15.48
N ALA A 28 -9.39 25.87 14.89
CA ALA A 28 -8.62 25.68 13.69
C ALA A 28 -7.69 24.54 14.06
N ALA A 29 -7.91 23.37 13.47
CA ALA A 29 -6.90 22.35 13.42
C ALA A 29 -5.70 23.08 12.84
N ALA A 30 -4.75 23.42 13.70
CA ALA A 30 -3.45 23.78 13.24
C ALA A 30 -3.02 22.55 12.45
N GLU A 31 -3.09 22.65 11.12
CA GLU A 31 -2.11 22.04 10.26
C GLU A 31 -0.80 22.56 10.81
N ILE A 32 -0.27 21.87 11.84
CA ILE A 32 1.12 21.96 12.21
C ILE A 32 1.79 21.35 10.99
N GLY A 33 1.98 22.20 9.97
CA GLY A 33 3.11 22.10 9.08
C GLY A 33 4.28 21.94 10.03
N ALA A 34 4.72 20.69 10.18
CA ALA A 34 5.76 20.33 11.10
C ALA A 34 7.06 20.95 10.58
N SER A 35 7.24 22.24 10.81
CA SER A 35 8.53 22.90 10.92
C SER A 35 9.16 22.53 12.26
N GLY A 36 9.18 21.23 12.55
CA GLY A 36 10.07 20.61 13.52
C GLY A 36 11.31 20.18 12.76
N SER A 37 12.48 20.70 13.11
CA SER A 37 13.75 20.17 12.63
C SER A 37 13.78 18.65 12.87
N GLY A 38 13.82 17.85 11.80
CA GLY A 38 14.31 16.47 11.88
C GLY A 38 13.60 15.38 11.05
N ARG A 39 12.39 15.59 10.48
CA ARG A 39 11.74 14.53 9.69
C ARG A 39 11.83 14.76 8.19
N ARG A 40 12.64 13.94 7.51
CA ARG A 40 12.70 13.87 6.04
C ARG A 40 11.98 12.60 5.56
N THR A 41 10.96 12.79 4.73
CA THR A 41 10.31 11.71 3.99
C THR A 41 10.87 11.71 2.57
N VAL A 42 11.20 10.53 2.04
CA VAL A 42 11.62 10.34 0.65
C VAL A 42 10.59 9.47 -0.04
N ALA A 43 10.13 9.90 -1.22
CA ALA A 43 9.24 9.10 -2.04
C ALA A 43 10.06 8.03 -2.78
N LEU A 44 9.71 6.75 -2.58
CA LEU A 44 10.34 5.60 -3.26
C LEU A 44 9.40 5.07 -4.34
N ARG A 45 9.01 5.95 -5.27
CA ARG A 45 8.04 5.60 -6.31
C ARG A 45 8.70 5.04 -7.56
N ASP A 46 9.94 5.44 -7.83
CA ASP A 46 10.63 5.16 -9.08
C ASP A 46 11.76 4.15 -8.90
N GLY A 47 12.30 3.60 -9.99
CA GLY A 47 13.47 2.72 -9.97
C GLY A 47 13.20 1.29 -9.51
N TRP A 48 11.96 0.81 -9.56
CA TRP A 48 11.64 -0.57 -9.18
C TRP A 48 11.81 -1.51 -10.38
N CYS A 49 12.47 -2.65 -10.21
CA CYS A 49 12.53 -3.70 -11.23
C CYS A 49 11.35 -4.68 -11.08
N PHE A 50 10.70 -5.04 -12.19
CA PHE A 50 9.56 -5.97 -12.22
C PHE A 50 9.71 -7.02 -13.33
N ALA A 51 9.43 -8.28 -12.97
CA ALA A 51 9.29 -9.40 -13.88
C ALA A 51 8.00 -10.18 -13.56
N LEU A 52 7.14 -10.38 -14.57
CA LEU A 52 5.97 -11.24 -14.46
C LEU A 52 6.34 -12.66 -14.87
N VAL A 53 6.44 -13.57 -13.90
CA VAL A 53 6.84 -14.96 -14.14
C VAL A 53 5.69 -15.81 -14.67
N ASP A 54 4.54 -15.71 -14.02
CA ASP A 54 3.35 -16.46 -14.40
C ASP A 54 2.09 -15.57 -14.29
N PRO A 55 1.33 -15.38 -15.38
CA PRO A 55 0.13 -14.55 -15.38
C PRO A 55 -1.07 -15.22 -14.69
N GLY A 56 -1.04 -16.53 -14.45
CA GLY A 56 -2.05 -17.29 -13.72
C GLY A 56 -1.90 -17.20 -12.19
N GLY A 57 -0.82 -16.59 -11.70
CA GLY A 57 -0.57 -16.40 -10.27
C GLY A 57 -0.10 -17.67 -9.55
N ILE A 58 0.45 -18.65 -10.29
CA ILE A 58 1.10 -19.82 -9.68
C ILE A 58 2.58 -19.56 -9.39
N THR A 59 3.19 -20.41 -8.56
CA THR A 59 4.65 -20.41 -8.35
C THR A 59 5.37 -20.68 -9.66
N ASP A 60 6.51 -20.02 -9.85
CA ASP A 60 7.45 -20.26 -10.95
C ASP A 60 7.73 -21.76 -11.12
N PRO A 61 7.26 -22.41 -12.20
CA PRO A 61 7.46 -23.84 -12.40
C PRO A 61 8.91 -24.18 -12.80
N THR A 62 9.69 -23.19 -13.22
CA THR A 62 11.08 -23.36 -13.66
C THR A 62 12.09 -23.21 -12.52
N GLY A 63 11.71 -22.51 -11.46
CA GLY A 63 12.59 -22.14 -10.34
C GLY A 63 13.65 -21.09 -10.71
N GLN A 64 13.61 -20.50 -11.90
CA GLN A 64 14.53 -19.46 -12.36
C GLN A 64 14.58 -18.27 -11.38
N TYR A 65 13.45 -17.96 -10.74
CA TYR A 65 13.32 -16.82 -9.83
C TYR A 65 13.42 -17.20 -8.34
N ALA A 66 13.85 -18.43 -8.02
CA ALA A 66 13.92 -18.91 -6.63
C ALA A 66 14.79 -18.03 -5.72
N ASP A 67 15.88 -17.48 -6.27
CA ASP A 67 16.82 -16.62 -5.56
C ASP A 67 16.64 -15.12 -5.88
N ALA A 68 15.49 -14.72 -6.45
CA ALA A 68 15.23 -13.32 -6.83
C ALA A 68 15.29 -12.33 -5.66
N ALA A 69 15.14 -12.80 -4.41
CA ALA A 69 15.27 -11.97 -3.21
C ALA A 69 16.74 -11.74 -2.79
N ALA A 70 17.70 -12.45 -3.40
CA ALA A 70 19.11 -12.30 -3.07
C ALA A 70 19.63 -10.92 -3.53
N PRO A 71 20.39 -10.17 -2.71
CA PRO A 71 20.93 -8.86 -3.10
C PRO A 71 21.87 -8.88 -4.31
N GLY A 72 22.39 -10.04 -4.68
CA GLY A 72 23.25 -10.23 -5.85
C GLY A 72 22.55 -10.88 -7.03
N HIS A 73 21.23 -10.98 -7.02
CA HIS A 73 20.46 -11.46 -8.17
C HIS A 73 20.65 -10.50 -9.34
N ASP A 74 20.85 -11.04 -10.54
CA ASP A 74 20.94 -10.23 -11.75
C ASP A 74 19.52 -9.91 -12.26
N ASP A 75 19.03 -8.72 -11.94
CA ASP A 75 17.77 -8.17 -12.40
C ASP A 75 17.94 -7.19 -13.59
N SER A 76 19.13 -7.14 -14.21
CA SER A 76 19.43 -6.16 -15.27
C SER A 76 18.55 -6.28 -16.52
N ALA A 77 17.96 -7.46 -16.73
CA ALA A 77 17.02 -7.70 -17.82
C ALA A 77 15.55 -7.38 -17.45
N TRP A 78 15.27 -7.06 -16.18
CA TRP A 78 13.91 -6.80 -15.71
C TRP A 78 13.48 -5.40 -16.12
N ARG A 79 12.16 -5.20 -16.19
CA ARG A 79 11.60 -3.91 -16.58
C ARG A 79 11.62 -2.95 -15.40
N GLU A 80 12.12 -1.75 -15.60
CA GLU A 80 11.95 -0.67 -14.62
C GLU A 80 10.50 -0.15 -14.65
N VAL A 81 9.89 0.01 -13.48
CA VAL A 81 8.52 0.50 -13.27
C VAL A 81 8.47 1.52 -12.13
N ALA A 82 7.44 2.35 -12.15
CA ALA A 82 7.08 3.22 -11.04
C ALA A 82 5.83 2.70 -10.32
N VAL A 83 5.78 2.85 -9.00
CA VAL A 83 4.63 2.43 -8.17
C VAL A 83 3.69 3.62 -7.89
N PRO A 84 2.34 3.41 -7.83
CA PRO A 84 1.65 2.13 -7.93
C PRO A 84 1.61 1.57 -9.36
N HIS A 85 2.00 0.29 -9.50
CA HIS A 85 2.00 -0.44 -10.76
C HIS A 85 0.96 -1.57 -10.70
N TYR A 86 0.16 -1.71 -11.76
CA TYR A 86 -0.84 -2.77 -11.89
C TYR A 86 -0.49 -3.62 -13.10
N TRP A 87 0.09 -4.80 -12.87
CA TRP A 87 0.55 -5.67 -13.95
C TRP A 87 -0.61 -6.24 -14.79
N SER A 88 -1.77 -6.49 -14.19
CA SER A 88 -2.87 -7.21 -14.85
C SER A 88 -3.57 -6.38 -15.92
N ILE A 89 -3.53 -5.04 -15.84
CA ILE A 89 -4.12 -4.15 -16.85
C ILE A 89 -3.29 -4.11 -18.13
N GLU A 90 -2.03 -4.54 -18.09
CA GLU A 90 -1.15 -4.61 -19.26
C GLU A 90 -1.44 -5.85 -20.12
N GLN A 91 -2.14 -6.84 -19.54
CA GLN A 91 -2.48 -8.06 -20.24
C GLN A 91 -3.65 -7.83 -21.17
N THR A 92 -3.63 -8.51 -22.33
CA THR A 92 -4.80 -8.53 -23.21
C THR A 92 -5.96 -9.18 -22.44
N PRO A 93 -7.12 -8.52 -22.31
CA PRO A 93 -8.27 -9.09 -21.64
C PRO A 93 -8.59 -10.46 -22.21
N THR A 94 -8.49 -11.50 -21.39
CA THR A 94 -8.95 -12.82 -21.80
C THR A 94 -10.47 -12.79 -21.68
N ALA A 95 -11.15 -12.67 -22.81
CA ALA A 95 -12.60 -12.84 -22.89
C ALA A 95 -12.93 -14.31 -22.61
N ALA A 96 -12.86 -14.76 -21.35
CA ALA A 96 -13.68 -15.88 -20.93
C ALA A 96 -15.11 -15.42 -21.16
N ARG A 97 -15.82 -16.05 -22.11
CA ARG A 97 -17.20 -15.73 -22.47
C ARG A 97 -18.05 -15.66 -21.20
N ALA A 98 -18.23 -14.47 -20.65
CA ALA A 98 -19.39 -14.14 -19.87
C ALA A 98 -20.53 -14.04 -20.87
N SER A 99 -21.06 -15.19 -21.27
CA SER A 99 -22.36 -15.24 -21.94
C SER A 99 -23.34 -14.65 -20.94
N CYS A 100 -23.73 -13.40 -21.16
CA CYS A 100 -24.87 -12.84 -20.47
C CYS A 100 -26.10 -13.50 -21.11
N THR A 101 -26.64 -14.50 -20.43
CA THR A 101 -27.92 -15.14 -20.74
C THR A 101 -28.89 -14.84 -19.61
#